data_AF-A0A8T4XYP9-F1
#
_entry.id   AF-A0A8T4XYP9-F1
#
_cell.length_a   1.000
_cell.length_b   1.000
_cell.length_c   1.000
_cell.angle_alpha   90.00
_cell.angle_beta   90.00
_cell.angle_gamma   90.00
#
_symmetry.space_group_name_H-M   'P 1'
#
loop_
_entity.id
_entity.type
_entity.pdbx_description
1 polymer ?
#
loop_
_entity_poly.entity_id
_entity_poly.type
_entity_poly.pdbx_seq_one_letter_code
_entity_poly.pdbx_strand_id
1 'polypeptide(L)'
;MSLDKKTIMDVLKGVYDPEYPVSVIEMNVVDEDSVEILGDGKVRVTFKPTTPLCPMGGLIGVLIRYALEKTLNIKAEVLVKPGTHVSEDAINTAINDESQYEAIIRQLSDTSLLKRCVKVK
;
A
#
# COMPACT_ATOMS: atom_id res chain seq x y z
N MET A 1 -0.24 12.50 19.03
CA MET A 1 -0.69 11.11 18.89
C MET A 1 0.54 10.28 18.61
N SER A 2 0.80 9.26 19.43
CA SER A 2 1.83 8.27 19.11
C SER A 2 1.34 7.46 17.91
N LEU A 3 2.25 7.17 16.99
CA LEU A 3 1.95 6.28 15.87
C LEU A 3 2.07 4.85 16.41
N ASP A 4 0.98 4.10 16.38
CA ASP A 4 0.92 2.73 16.90
C ASP A 4 0.68 1.74 15.77
N LYS A 5 1.33 0.57 15.87
CA LYS A 5 1.19 -0.51 14.88
C LYS A 5 -0.26 -0.95 14.70
N LYS A 6 -1.03 -0.96 15.79
CA LYS A 6 -2.46 -1.26 15.78
C LYS A 6 -3.27 -0.28 14.92
N THR A 7 -2.93 1.01 14.98
CA THR A 7 -3.58 2.05 14.16
C THR A 7 -3.27 1.84 12.69
N ILE A 8 -2.00 1.53 12.36
CA ILE A 8 -1.59 1.22 11.00
C ILE A 8 -2.35 -0.01 10.46
N MET A 9 -2.45 -1.08 11.26
CA MET A 9 -3.23 -2.27 10.88
C MET A 9 -4.70 -1.97 10.64
N ASP A 10 -5.30 -1.09 11.43
CA ASP A 10 -6.71 -0.71 11.26
C ASP A 10 -6.93 0.01 9.92
N VAL A 11 -6.00 0.90 9.54
CA VAL A 11 -6.02 1.55 8.22
C VAL A 11 -5.86 0.52 7.09
N LEU A 12 -4.92 -0.42 7.24
CA LEU A 12 -4.66 -1.46 6.23
C LEU A 12 -5.85 -2.40 6.03
N LYS A 13 -6.66 -2.67 7.07
CA LYS A 13 -7.92 -3.42 6.93
C LYS A 13 -8.94 -2.72 6.03
N GLY A 14 -8.86 -1.39 5.93
CA GLY A 14 -9.69 -0.58 5.02
C GLY A 14 -9.22 -0.58 3.57
N VAL A 15 -8.10 -1.25 3.26
CA VAL A 15 -7.55 -1.38 1.90
C VAL A 15 -7.96 -2.72 1.30
N TYR A 16 -8.64 -2.66 0.16
CA TYR A 16 -9.18 -3.79 -0.58
C TYR A 16 -8.48 -3.95 -1.92
N ASP A 17 -8.41 -5.19 -2.38
CA ASP A 17 -7.89 -5.51 -3.70
C ASP A 17 -8.83 -4.99 -4.82
N PRO A 18 -8.29 -4.47 -5.93
CA PRO A 18 -9.11 -3.96 -7.04
C PRO A 18 -9.86 -5.06 -7.79
N GLU A 19 -9.36 -6.30 -7.79
CA GLU A 19 -9.92 -7.46 -8.50
C GLU A 19 -10.82 -8.29 -7.57
N TYR A 20 -10.42 -8.49 -6.32
CA TYR A 20 -11.11 -9.29 -5.32
C TYR A 20 -11.69 -8.42 -4.18
N PRO A 21 -12.93 -8.64 -3.73
CA PRO A 21 -13.54 -7.87 -2.65
C PRO A 21 -13.05 -8.29 -1.25
N VAL A 22 -11.73 -8.44 -1.10
CA VAL A 22 -11.06 -8.93 0.12
C VAL A 22 -9.99 -7.92 0.53
N SER A 23 -9.78 -7.73 1.84
CA SER A 23 -8.76 -6.80 2.34
C SER A 23 -7.34 -7.35 2.14
N VAL A 24 -6.36 -6.44 2.03
CA VAL A 24 -4.94 -6.83 1.90
C VAL A 24 -4.42 -7.64 3.09
N ILE A 25 -5.04 -7.46 4.28
CA ILE A 25 -4.75 -8.25 5.48
C ILE A 25 -5.30 -9.67 5.33
N GLU A 26 -6.57 -9.82 4.94
CA GLU A 26 -7.20 -11.13 4.75
C GLU A 26 -6.55 -11.94 3.62
N MET A 27 -6.02 -11.27 2.60
CA MET A 27 -5.27 -11.91 1.52
C MET A 27 -3.84 -12.31 1.91
N ASN A 28 -3.39 -12.03 3.15
CA ASN A 28 -2.00 -12.23 3.60
C ASN A 28 -0.98 -11.48 2.71
N VAL A 29 -1.40 -10.35 2.12
CA VAL A 29 -0.51 -9.46 1.35
C VAL A 29 0.32 -8.61 2.30
N VAL A 30 -0.28 -8.22 3.43
CA VAL A 30 0.39 -7.51 4.53
C VAL A 30 -0.02 -8.16 5.84
N ASP A 31 0.93 -8.31 6.75
CA ASP A 31 0.72 -8.83 8.10
C ASP A 31 1.35 -7.91 9.15
N GLU A 32 1.35 -8.31 10.41
CA GLU A 32 1.97 -7.51 11.46
C GLU A 32 3.48 -7.32 11.22
N ASP A 33 4.21 -8.37 10.91
CA ASP A 33 5.66 -8.30 10.68
C ASP A 33 6.04 -7.48 9.44
N SER A 34 5.11 -7.28 8.50
CA SER A 34 5.29 -6.38 7.36
C SER A 34 5.38 -4.89 7.71
N VAL A 35 4.94 -4.46 8.91
CA VAL A 35 4.86 -3.04 9.28
C VAL A 35 5.96 -2.64 10.25
N GLU A 36 6.76 -1.67 9.82
CA GLU A 36 7.86 -1.08 10.57
C GLU A 36 7.59 0.41 10.80
N ILE A 37 7.58 0.83 12.06
CA ILE A 37 7.47 2.25 12.44
C ILE A 37 8.88 2.82 12.46
N LEU A 38 9.17 3.69 11.51
CA LEU A 38 10.44 4.39 11.44
C LEU A 38 10.42 5.60 12.39
N GLY A 39 11.60 6.04 12.81
CA GLY A 39 11.76 7.32 13.51
C GLY A 39 11.16 8.48 12.72
N ASP A 40 10.86 9.59 13.42
CA ASP A 40 10.35 10.84 12.81
C ASP A 40 8.93 10.74 12.22
N GLY A 41 8.11 9.82 12.71
CA GLY A 41 6.71 9.70 12.29
C GLY A 41 6.54 9.15 10.88
N LYS A 42 7.46 8.29 10.44
CA LYS A 42 7.41 7.59 9.16
C LYS A 42 7.04 6.13 9.36
N VAL A 43 6.45 5.51 8.34
CA VAL A 43 6.14 4.08 8.34
C VAL A 43 6.73 3.44 7.11
N ARG A 44 7.28 2.24 7.26
CA ARG A 44 7.62 1.35 6.16
C ARG A 44 6.69 0.15 6.19
N VAL A 45 6.08 -0.18 5.05
CA VAL A 45 5.26 -1.38 4.87
C VAL A 45 5.86 -2.25 3.77
N THR A 46 6.10 -3.51 4.08
CA THR A 46 6.53 -4.50 3.10
C THR A 46 5.36 -5.39 2.71
N PHE A 47 4.98 -5.44 1.44
CA PHE A 47 3.84 -6.23 0.99
C PHE A 47 4.26 -7.35 0.04
N LYS A 48 3.53 -8.46 0.07
CA LYS A 48 3.73 -9.62 -0.80
C LYS A 48 2.64 -9.66 -1.87
N PRO A 49 2.95 -9.43 -3.16
CA PRO A 49 1.98 -9.56 -4.23
C PRO A 49 1.36 -10.97 -4.27
N THR A 50 0.11 -11.06 -4.72
CA THR A 50 -0.63 -12.31 -4.82
C THR A 50 -0.03 -13.26 -5.87
N THR A 51 0.54 -12.71 -6.95
CA THR A 51 1.18 -13.45 -8.04
C THR A 51 2.48 -12.76 -8.47
N PRO A 52 3.59 -13.50 -8.71
CA PRO A 52 4.91 -12.94 -9.03
C PRO A 52 5.03 -12.27 -10.41
N LEU A 53 4.00 -12.37 -11.24
CA LEU A 53 3.94 -11.85 -12.61
C LEU A 53 2.83 -10.80 -12.77
N CYS A 54 2.14 -10.40 -11.70
CA CYS A 54 0.99 -9.52 -11.82
C CYS A 54 1.45 -8.12 -12.25
N PRO A 55 1.07 -7.64 -13.45
CA PRO A 55 1.41 -6.28 -13.87
C PRO A 55 0.78 -5.22 -12.96
N MET A 56 -0.30 -5.58 -12.26
CA MET A 56 -0.99 -4.77 -11.26
C MET A 56 -0.55 -5.02 -9.82
N GLY A 57 0.45 -5.88 -9.60
CA GLY A 57 0.99 -6.15 -8.26
C GLY A 57 1.45 -4.88 -7.54
N GLY A 58 1.91 -3.87 -8.30
CA GLY A 58 2.28 -2.57 -7.76
C GLY A 58 1.10 -1.68 -7.33
N LEU A 59 -0.11 -1.89 -7.88
CA LEU A 59 -1.28 -1.07 -7.53
C LEU A 59 -1.66 -1.24 -6.06
N ILE A 60 -1.56 -2.45 -5.52
CA ILE A 60 -1.84 -2.71 -4.10
C ILE A 60 -0.89 -1.89 -3.21
N GLY A 61 0.39 -1.83 -3.57
CA GLY A 61 1.37 -0.99 -2.89
C GLY A 61 1.02 0.51 -2.92
N VAL A 62 0.57 1.01 -4.07
CA VAL A 62 0.08 2.40 -4.22
C VAL A 62 -1.16 2.66 -3.34
N LEU A 63 -2.11 1.74 -3.31
CA LEU A 63 -3.33 1.85 -2.48
C LEU A 63 -2.99 1.85 -0.98
N ILE A 64 -2.06 1.00 -0.56
CA ILE A 64 -1.55 0.95 0.82
C ILE A 64 -0.92 2.30 1.19
N ARG A 65 -0.01 2.80 0.35
CA ARG A 65 0.66 4.08 0.57
C ARG A 65 -0.37 5.21 0.72
N TYR A 66 -1.31 5.30 -0.23
CA TYR A 66 -2.37 6.30 -0.22
C TYR A 66 -3.23 6.24 1.03
N ALA A 67 -3.65 5.06 1.45
CA ALA A 67 -4.48 4.90 2.65
C ALA A 67 -3.75 5.40 3.91
N LEU A 68 -2.48 5.06 4.07
CA LEU A 68 -1.69 5.49 5.23
C LEU A 68 -1.45 7.01 5.24
N GLU A 69 -1.02 7.57 4.10
CA GLU A 69 -0.79 9.01 3.97
C GLU A 69 -2.08 9.80 4.17
N LYS A 70 -3.21 9.32 3.63
CA LYS A 70 -4.50 10.00 3.72
C LYS A 70 -5.12 9.95 5.12
N THR A 71 -4.97 8.83 5.83
CA THR A 71 -5.63 8.61 7.13
C THR A 71 -4.79 9.13 8.30
N LEU A 72 -3.47 8.90 8.24
CA LEU A 72 -2.57 9.20 9.35
C LEU A 72 -1.79 10.50 9.14
N ASN A 73 -1.86 11.08 7.94
CA ASN A 73 -1.12 12.30 7.57
C ASN A 73 0.38 12.19 7.85
N ILE A 74 0.95 11.02 7.54
CA ILE A 74 2.37 10.66 7.69
C ILE A 74 2.98 10.37 6.32
N LYS A 75 4.32 10.28 6.25
CA LYS A 75 4.99 9.69 5.09
C LYS A 75 5.05 8.16 5.24
N ALA A 76 4.61 7.45 4.21
CA ALA A 76 4.68 6.00 4.14
C ALA A 76 5.60 5.56 3.00
N GLU A 77 6.57 4.71 3.32
CA GLU A 77 7.39 3.99 2.34
C GLU A 77 6.79 2.59 2.16
N VAL A 78 6.57 2.17 0.92
CA VAL A 78 5.96 0.86 0.64
C VAL A 78 6.84 0.09 -0.32
N LEU A 79 7.21 -1.13 0.08
CA LEU A 79 8.16 -1.97 -0.63
C LEU A 79 7.57 -3.35 -0.91
N VAL A 80 7.87 -3.90 -2.08
CA VAL A 80 7.61 -5.29 -2.41
C VAL A 80 8.55 -6.17 -1.59
N LYS A 81 8.03 -7.26 -1.03
CA LYS A 81 8.82 -8.24 -0.29
C LYS A 81 9.89 -8.85 -1.23
N PRO A 82 11.18 -8.83 -0.86
CA PRO A 82 12.24 -9.30 -1.75
C PRO A 82 12.02 -10.72 -2.25
N GLY A 83 12.23 -10.94 -3.55
CA GLY A 83 12.10 -12.24 -4.20
C GLY A 83 10.64 -12.70 -4.41
N THR A 84 9.66 -11.83 -4.20
CA THR A 84 8.23 -12.17 -4.38
C THR A 84 7.65 -11.69 -5.71
N HIS A 85 8.36 -10.84 -6.46
CA HIS A 85 7.92 -10.35 -7.76
C HIS A 85 9.11 -10.11 -8.70
N VAL A 86 8.94 -10.43 -10.00
CA VAL A 86 10.03 -10.30 -10.98
C VAL A 86 10.43 -8.86 -11.27
N SER A 87 9.49 -7.93 -11.09
CA SER A 87 9.67 -6.48 -11.29
C SER A 87 9.68 -5.70 -9.97
N GLU A 88 10.21 -6.27 -8.89
CA GLU A 88 10.21 -5.65 -7.56
C GLU A 88 10.79 -4.22 -7.56
N ASP A 89 11.92 -4.01 -8.24
CA ASP A 89 12.64 -2.73 -8.26
C ASP A 89 11.84 -1.63 -8.99
N ALA A 90 11.26 -1.98 -10.14
CA ALA A 90 10.41 -1.08 -10.91
C ALA A 90 9.13 -0.71 -10.15
N ILE A 91 8.52 -1.68 -9.45
CA ILE A 91 7.34 -1.43 -8.62
C ILE A 91 7.69 -0.53 -7.44
N ASN A 92 8.79 -0.80 -6.74
CA ASN A 92 9.26 0.01 -5.62
C ASN A 92 9.53 1.46 -6.07
N THR A 93 10.15 1.64 -7.24
CA THR A 93 10.36 2.97 -7.82
C THR A 93 9.04 3.67 -8.10
N ALA A 94 8.09 3.00 -8.77
CA ALA A 94 6.80 3.58 -9.11
C ALA A 94 5.95 3.96 -7.88
N ILE A 95 6.07 3.23 -6.76
CA ILE A 95 5.35 3.53 -5.54
C ILE A 95 6.01 4.67 -4.75
N ASN A 96 7.34 4.76 -4.71
CA ASN A 96 8.07 5.69 -3.83
C ASN A 96 8.59 6.96 -4.54
N ASP A 97 8.63 7.00 -5.88
CA ASP A 97 8.86 8.24 -6.63
C ASP A 97 7.58 9.09 -6.63
N GLU A 98 7.65 10.30 -6.10
CA GLU A 98 6.49 11.20 -5.96
C GLU A 98 5.80 11.47 -7.30
N SER A 99 6.58 11.72 -8.37
CA SER A 99 6.02 12.08 -9.67
C SER A 99 5.25 10.90 -10.30
N GLN A 100 5.80 9.69 -10.19
CA GLN A 100 5.13 8.48 -10.67
C GLN A 100 3.92 8.12 -9.81
N TYR A 101 4.07 8.20 -8.48
CA TYR A 101 2.99 7.94 -7.54
C TYR A 101 1.79 8.87 -7.77
N GLU A 102 2.01 10.18 -7.88
CA GLU A 102 0.96 11.16 -8.15
C GLU A 102 0.26 10.90 -9.49
N ALA A 103 1.00 10.52 -10.52
CA ALA A 103 0.44 10.16 -11.82
C ALA A 103 -0.49 8.94 -11.74
N ILE A 104 -0.09 7.90 -10.99
CA ILE A 104 -0.91 6.70 -10.77
C ILE A 104 -2.16 7.04 -9.96
N ILE A 105 -2.03 7.82 -8.88
CA ILE A 105 -3.16 8.25 -8.05
C ILE A 105 -4.17 9.07 -8.87
N ARG A 106 -3.70 9.91 -9.79
CA ARG A 106 -4.58 10.65 -10.70
C ARG A 106 -5.38 9.69 -11.59
N GLN A 107 -4.73 8.73 -12.23
CA GLN A 107 -5.40 7.71 -13.05
C GLN A 107 -6.40 6.86 -12.25
N LEU A 108 -6.06 6.48 -11.01
CA LEU A 108 -6.96 5.72 -10.14
C LEU A 108 -8.13 6.57 -9.61
N SER A 109 -7.94 7.88 -9.47
CA SER A 109 -9.00 8.82 -9.10
C SER A 109 -10.04 8.96 -10.20
N ASP A 110 -9.58 9.08 -11.46
CA ASP A 110 -10.43 9.17 -12.65
C ASP A 110 -11.29 7.91 -12.85
N THR A 111 -10.81 6.75 -12.39
CA THR A 111 -11.50 5.45 -12.53
C THR A 111 -12.40 5.08 -11.34
N SER A 112 -12.56 5.96 -10.35
CA SER A 112 -13.26 5.67 -9.08
C SER A 112 -12.70 4.49 -8.26
N LEU A 113 -11.55 3.93 -8.66
CA LEU A 113 -10.93 2.78 -8.00
C LEU A 113 -10.46 3.12 -6.59
N LEU A 114 -9.91 4.31 -6.36
CA LEU A 114 -9.49 4.74 -5.02
C LEU A 114 -10.63 4.69 -4.01
N LYS A 115 -11.82 5.18 -4.37
CA LYS A 115 -12.99 5.18 -3.48
C LYS A 115 -13.51 3.77 -3.20
N ARG A 116 -13.34 2.86 -4.16
CA ARG A 116 -13.76 1.46 -4.03
C ARG A 116 -12.79 0.66 -3.15
N CYS A 117 -11.49 0.87 -3.36
CA CYS A 117 -10.43 0.07 -2.77
C CYS A 117 -9.96 0.61 -1.43
N VAL A 118 -10.14 1.91 -1.15
CA VAL A 118 -9.71 2.52 0.11
C VAL A 118 -10.93 3.07 0.84
N LYS A 119 -11.35 2.34 1.88
CA LYS A 119 -12.43 2.75 2.79
C LYS A 119 -11.82 3.30 4.07
N VAL A 120 -11.43 4.57 4.01
CA VAL A 120 -10.96 5.31 5.18
C VAL A 120 -12.18 5.68 6.05
N LYS A 121 -12.14 5.37 7.34
CA LYS A 121 -13.14 5.81 8.33
C LYS A 121 -12.79 7.18 8.90
#